data_AF-A0A537WVV7-F1
#
_entry.id   AF-A0A537WVV7-F1
#
_cell.length_a   1.000
_cell.length_b   1.000
_cell.length_c   1.000
_cell.angle_alpha   90.00
_cell.angle_beta   90.00
_cell.angle_gamma   90.00
#
_symmetry.space_group_name_H-M   'P 1'
#
loop_
_entity.id
_entity.type
_entity.pdbx_description
1 polymer ?
#
loop_
_entity_poly.entity_id
_entity_poly.type
_entity_poly.pdbx_seq_one_letter_code
_entity_poly.pdbx_strand_id
1 'polypeptide(L)'
;MASALLCPSRAPPPPCTLRNAHRVAAAWHPETIPHELSQIWSLSQEEQFYLVWPPVLLLLMRVRPSMVPRALALLIGAVALERFLIVILTVGGGGEFPLSRLYLGPDTHAEPILIGCLFGVCFVSGQLPTWLAAPGARRRAAGVSAAFVLCGILFFDRIWPFLFATPLLTVYAAAAGIVILSAATDTDGIARLLAFRPLVFVGRISYSLYLWHLFVLTAIGVSVPEIGVRPVVGVAASVVIAAASFFLVEQRFLRLKPRAASTSSGAVGAYVPLTP
;
A
#
# COMPACT_ATOMS: atom_id res chain seq x y z
N MET A 1 -17.76 -20.57 -51.99
CA MET A 1 -17.49 -22.02 -51.80
C MET A 1 -16.41 -22.11 -50.74
N ALA A 2 -16.83 -22.17 -49.47
CA ALA A 2 -16.81 -23.38 -48.62
C ALA A 2 -15.38 -23.68 -48.10
N SER A 3 -15.01 -23.22 -46.90
CA SER A 3 -15.28 -23.82 -45.57
C SER A 3 -14.31 -24.95 -45.19
N ALA A 4 -13.47 -24.69 -44.18
CA ALA A 4 -13.13 -25.57 -43.05
C ALA A 4 -12.07 -24.86 -42.17
N LEU A 5 -12.45 -24.13 -41.12
CA LEU A 5 -12.65 -24.63 -39.75
C LEU A 5 -11.49 -25.49 -39.22
N LEU A 6 -10.50 -24.83 -38.62
CA LEU A 6 -9.67 -25.42 -37.58
C LEU A 6 -9.81 -24.57 -36.31
N CYS A 7 -10.77 -24.99 -35.50
CA CYS A 7 -10.91 -24.61 -34.10
C CYS A 7 -9.73 -25.25 -33.34
N PRO A 8 -8.88 -24.49 -32.61
CA PRO A 8 -8.05 -25.10 -31.59
C PRO A 8 -8.98 -25.55 -30.46
N SER A 9 -8.78 -26.78 -30.04
CA SER A 9 -9.46 -27.48 -28.96
C SER A 9 -9.66 -26.61 -27.72
N ARG A 10 -10.91 -26.60 -27.20
CA ARG A 10 -11.23 -26.10 -25.86
C ARG A 10 -10.39 -26.88 -24.85
N ALA A 11 -9.37 -26.24 -24.28
CA ALA A 11 -8.77 -26.70 -23.05
C ALA A 11 -9.88 -26.81 -21.98
N PRO A 12 -9.90 -27.88 -21.16
CA PRO A 12 -10.87 -27.98 -20.09
C PRO A 12 -10.71 -26.78 -19.14
N PRO A 13 -11.82 -26.21 -18.62
CA PRO A 13 -11.71 -25.15 -17.64
C PRO A 13 -10.88 -25.67 -16.44
N PRO A 14 -9.94 -24.87 -15.92
CA PRO A 14 -9.13 -25.29 -14.78
C PRO A 14 -10.05 -25.63 -13.60
N PRO A 15 -9.70 -26.64 -12.79
CA PRO A 15 -10.50 -27.05 -11.63
C PRO A 15 -10.81 -25.85 -10.72
N CYS A 16 -12.00 -25.84 -10.11
CA CYS A 16 -12.57 -24.71 -9.33
C CYS A 16 -11.67 -24.14 -8.21
N THR A 17 -10.56 -24.78 -7.86
CA THR A 17 -9.51 -24.27 -6.95
C THR A 17 -8.62 -23.18 -7.57
N LEU A 18 -8.58 -23.06 -8.90
CA LEU A 18 -7.79 -22.05 -9.64
C LEU A 18 -8.56 -20.76 -9.95
N ARG A 19 -9.80 -20.60 -9.45
CA ARG A 19 -10.64 -19.45 -9.79
C ARG A 19 -10.04 -18.11 -9.33
N ASN A 20 -9.09 -18.11 -8.41
CA ASN A 20 -8.35 -16.91 -7.97
C ASN A 20 -6.86 -16.94 -8.36
N ALA A 21 -6.39 -17.94 -9.10
CA ALA A 21 -4.98 -18.05 -9.47
C ALA A 21 -4.54 -16.88 -10.36
N HIS A 22 -5.44 -16.35 -11.19
CA HIS A 22 -5.19 -15.13 -11.95
C HIS A 22 -5.02 -13.90 -11.05
N ARG A 23 -5.65 -13.87 -9.86
CA ARG A 23 -5.45 -12.80 -8.89
C ARG A 23 -4.07 -12.90 -8.26
N VAL A 24 -3.65 -14.08 -7.81
CA VAL A 24 -2.30 -14.30 -7.25
C VAL A 24 -1.20 -14.10 -8.30
N ALA A 25 -1.46 -14.52 -9.55
CA ALA A 25 -0.53 -14.38 -10.66
C ALA A 25 -0.47 -12.95 -11.23
N ALA A 26 -1.46 -12.09 -10.99
CA ALA A 26 -1.51 -10.73 -11.52
C ALA A 26 -0.27 -9.89 -11.16
N ALA A 27 0.29 -10.08 -9.95
CA ALA A 27 1.52 -9.42 -9.53
C ALA A 27 2.77 -9.94 -10.29
N TRP A 28 2.74 -11.19 -10.74
CA TRP A 28 3.85 -11.88 -11.41
C TRP A 28 3.75 -11.85 -12.95
N HIS A 29 2.54 -11.67 -13.50
CA HIS A 29 2.22 -11.64 -14.93
C HIS A 29 1.33 -10.43 -15.30
N PRO A 30 1.75 -9.20 -14.99
CA PRO A 30 0.96 -7.99 -15.21
C PRO A 30 0.62 -7.74 -16.69
N GLU A 31 1.45 -8.23 -17.61
CA GLU A 31 1.24 -8.19 -19.07
C GLU A 31 -0.06 -8.87 -19.54
N THR A 32 -0.66 -9.71 -18.70
CA THR A 32 -1.89 -10.44 -19.02
C THR A 32 -3.16 -9.69 -18.60
N ILE A 33 -3.03 -8.55 -17.91
CA ILE A 33 -4.16 -7.79 -17.35
C ILE A 33 -4.58 -6.67 -18.31
N PRO A 34 -5.87 -6.54 -18.65
CA PRO A 34 -6.37 -5.38 -19.39
C PRO A 34 -6.00 -4.08 -18.70
N HIS A 35 -5.67 -3.04 -19.47
CA HIS A 35 -5.17 -1.77 -18.93
C HIS A 35 -6.14 -1.14 -17.90
N GLU A 36 -7.45 -1.29 -18.10
CA GLU A 36 -8.52 -0.77 -17.22
C GLU A 36 -8.55 -1.43 -15.84
N LEU A 37 -7.93 -2.61 -15.74
CA LEU A 37 -7.79 -3.41 -14.52
C LEU A 37 -6.34 -3.49 -14.06
N SER A 38 -5.40 -2.81 -14.70
CA SER A 38 -3.98 -2.90 -14.37
C SER A 38 -3.72 -2.64 -12.88
N GLN A 39 -4.46 -1.71 -12.25
CA GLN A 39 -4.40 -1.41 -10.82
C GLN A 39 -4.66 -2.63 -9.91
N ILE A 40 -5.29 -3.71 -10.34
CA ILE A 40 -5.54 -4.87 -9.45
C ILE A 40 -4.25 -5.59 -9.01
N TRP A 41 -3.09 -5.28 -9.61
CA TRP A 41 -1.80 -5.85 -9.19
C TRP A 41 -1.52 -5.62 -7.71
N SER A 42 -1.84 -4.43 -7.16
CA SER A 42 -1.56 -4.15 -5.74
C SER A 42 -2.54 -4.89 -4.82
N LEU A 43 -3.79 -5.10 -5.26
CA LEU A 43 -4.77 -5.90 -4.53
C LEU A 43 -4.31 -7.36 -4.42
N SER A 44 -3.70 -7.90 -5.48
CA SER A 44 -3.04 -9.21 -5.44
C SER A 44 -1.95 -9.27 -4.38
N GLN A 45 -1.11 -8.23 -4.29
CA GLN A 45 -0.07 -8.17 -3.28
C GLN A 45 -0.65 -8.15 -1.86
N GLU A 46 -1.75 -7.41 -1.63
CA GLU A 46 -2.44 -7.40 -0.34
C GLU A 46 -3.00 -8.79 0.01
N GLU A 47 -3.64 -9.49 -0.93
CA GLU A 47 -4.15 -10.86 -0.70
C GLU A 47 -3.02 -11.83 -0.31
N GLN A 48 -1.87 -11.75 -0.99
CA GLN A 48 -0.68 -12.53 -0.67
C GLN A 48 -0.13 -12.18 0.72
N PHE A 49 -0.08 -10.89 1.05
CA PHE A 49 0.32 -10.43 2.38
C PHE A 49 -0.60 -11.00 3.45
N TYR A 50 -1.92 -10.95 3.29
CA TYR A 50 -2.86 -11.49 4.28
C TYR A 50 -2.79 -13.01 4.42
N LEU A 51 -2.29 -13.73 3.41
CA LEU A 51 -2.03 -15.16 3.50
C LEU A 51 -0.73 -15.45 4.28
N VAL A 52 0.33 -14.67 4.05
CA VAL A 52 1.67 -14.89 4.62
C VAL A 52 1.83 -14.28 6.01
N TRP A 53 1.20 -13.14 6.26
CA TRP A 53 1.37 -12.36 7.49
C TRP A 53 0.90 -13.08 8.76
N PRO A 54 -0.23 -13.81 8.81
CA PRO A 54 -0.65 -14.48 10.04
C PRO A 54 0.36 -15.52 10.54
N PRO A 55 0.92 -16.42 9.71
CA PRO A 55 2.05 -17.28 10.11
C PRO A 55 3.27 -16.48 10.61
N VAL A 56 3.67 -15.41 9.91
CA VAL A 56 4.78 -14.54 10.31
C VAL A 56 4.52 -13.91 11.67
N LEU A 57 3.31 -13.40 11.90
CA LEU A 57 2.91 -12.81 13.17
C LEU A 57 2.95 -13.84 14.31
N LEU A 58 2.45 -15.06 14.08
CA LEU A 58 2.53 -16.15 15.06
C LEU A 58 3.99 -16.53 15.39
N LEU A 59 4.90 -16.48 14.42
CA LEU A 59 6.33 -16.67 14.66
C LEU A 59 6.94 -15.51 15.45
N LEU A 60 6.61 -14.26 15.10
CA LEU A 60 7.07 -13.07 15.80
C LEU A 60 6.61 -13.05 17.27
N MET A 61 5.42 -13.59 17.56
CA MET A 61 4.91 -13.73 18.93
C MET A 61 5.71 -14.74 19.78
N ARG A 62 6.49 -15.64 19.16
CA ARG A 62 7.41 -16.55 19.88
C ARG A 62 8.75 -15.90 20.22
N VAL A 63 9.07 -14.77 19.59
CA VAL A 63 10.29 -14.01 19.86
C VAL A 63 10.02 -13.04 21.00
N ARG A 64 11.06 -12.67 21.77
CA ARG A 64 10.93 -11.61 22.79
C ARG A 64 10.34 -10.34 22.15
N PRO A 65 9.31 -9.70 22.76
CA PRO A 65 8.66 -8.52 22.19
C PRO A 65 9.63 -7.38 21.84
N SER A 66 10.72 -7.25 22.59
CA SER A 66 11.77 -6.26 22.34
C SER A 66 12.62 -6.50 21.08
N MET A 67 12.57 -7.72 20.53
CA MET A 67 13.29 -8.11 19.31
C MET A 67 12.43 -8.01 18.06
N VAL A 68 11.10 -7.95 18.18
CA VAL A 68 10.19 -7.92 17.03
C VAL A 68 10.45 -6.71 16.12
N PRO A 69 10.61 -5.47 16.63
CA PRO A 69 10.97 -4.33 15.79
C PRO A 69 12.31 -4.51 15.07
N ARG A 70 13.29 -5.16 15.72
CA ARG A 70 14.60 -5.42 15.14
C ARG A 70 14.52 -6.47 14.03
N ALA A 71 13.75 -7.54 14.24
CA ALA A 71 13.52 -8.57 13.24
C ALA A 71 12.81 -7.99 12.00
N LEU A 72 11.81 -7.12 12.20
CA LEU A 72 11.14 -6.42 11.10
C LEU A 72 12.08 -5.44 10.38
N ALA A 73 12.89 -4.67 11.12
CA ALA A 73 13.89 -3.78 10.52
C ALA A 73 14.92 -4.55 9.68
N LEU A 74 15.37 -5.72 10.15
CA LEU A 74 16.25 -6.61 9.40
C LEU A 74 15.58 -7.16 8.14
N LEU A 75 14.31 -7.58 8.23
CA LEU A 75 13.54 -8.05 7.08
C LEU A 75 13.35 -6.95 6.04
N ILE A 76 12.99 -5.73 6.46
CA ILE A 76 12.91 -4.55 5.59
C ILE A 76 14.26 -4.29 4.92
N GLY A 77 15.36 -4.34 5.69
CA GLY A 77 16.70 -4.19 5.16
C GLY A 77 17.09 -5.27 4.16
N ALA A 78 16.66 -6.52 4.36
CA ALA A 78 16.89 -7.63 3.45
C ALA A 78 16.15 -7.42 2.12
N VAL A 79 14.89 -6.99 2.15
CA VAL A 79 14.11 -6.66 0.94
C VAL A 79 14.73 -5.46 0.20
N ALA A 80 15.11 -4.41 0.92
CA ALA A 80 15.79 -3.25 0.35
C ALA A 80 17.10 -3.64 -0.35
N LEU A 81 17.87 -4.55 0.28
CA LEU A 81 19.12 -5.07 -0.25
C LEU A 81 18.90 -5.95 -1.48
N GLU A 82 17.96 -6.89 -1.44
CA GLU A 82 17.57 -7.71 -2.58
C GLU A 82 17.24 -6.84 -3.80
N ARG A 83 16.39 -5.84 -3.61
CA ARG A 83 16.03 -4.89 -4.67
C ARG A 83 17.26 -4.17 -5.24
N PHE A 84 18.13 -3.68 -4.36
CA PHE A 84 19.36 -3.01 -4.78
C PHE A 84 20.28 -3.95 -5.57
N LEU A 85 20.41 -5.22 -5.13
CA LEU A 85 21.18 -6.23 -5.85
C LEU A 85 20.59 -6.55 -7.22
N ILE A 86 19.27 -6.65 -7.35
CA ILE A 86 18.59 -6.84 -8.64
C ILE A 86 18.98 -5.71 -9.61
N VAL A 87 18.94 -4.46 -9.16
CA VAL A 87 19.33 -3.30 -9.98
C VAL A 87 20.79 -3.39 -10.42
N ILE A 88 21.71 -3.60 -9.48
CA ILE A 88 23.16 -3.62 -9.78
C ILE A 88 23.53 -4.79 -10.67
N LEU A 89 22.99 -5.99 -10.43
CA LEU A 89 23.31 -7.17 -11.23
C LEU A 89 22.72 -7.09 -12.64
N THR A 90 21.50 -6.53 -12.78
CA THR A 90 20.85 -6.41 -14.10
C THR A 90 21.51 -5.32 -14.93
N VAL A 91 21.65 -4.11 -14.37
CA VAL A 91 22.24 -2.96 -15.08
C VAL A 91 23.75 -3.16 -15.28
N GLY A 92 24.45 -3.65 -14.26
CA GLY A 92 25.89 -3.96 -14.33
C GLY A 92 26.21 -5.12 -15.27
N GLY A 93 25.25 -6.02 -15.48
CA GLY A 93 25.33 -7.09 -16.49
C GLY A 93 24.97 -6.65 -17.91
N GLY A 94 24.70 -5.37 -18.15
CA GLY A 94 24.29 -4.83 -19.45
C GLY A 94 22.84 -5.09 -19.83
N GLY A 95 22.01 -5.56 -18.89
CA GLY A 95 20.58 -5.75 -19.09
C GLY A 95 19.76 -4.46 -19.02
N GLU A 96 18.53 -4.52 -19.49
CA GLU A 96 17.58 -3.42 -19.38
C GLU A 96 17.18 -3.15 -17.92
N PHE A 97 16.88 -1.90 -17.60
CA PHE A 97 16.50 -1.49 -16.26
C PHE A 97 15.18 -2.19 -15.84
N PRO A 98 15.17 -3.04 -14.80
CA PRO A 98 14.07 -3.98 -14.54
C PRO A 98 12.89 -3.35 -13.80
N LEU A 99 12.44 -2.16 -14.24
CA LEU A 99 11.53 -1.30 -13.48
C LEU A 99 10.16 -1.92 -13.22
N SER A 100 9.60 -2.63 -14.20
CA SER A 100 8.34 -3.36 -14.04
C SER A 100 8.44 -4.42 -12.95
N ARG A 101 9.56 -5.16 -12.90
CA ARG A 101 9.83 -6.18 -11.89
C ARG A 101 9.96 -5.58 -10.49
N LEU A 102 10.60 -4.42 -10.37
CA LEU A 102 10.76 -3.73 -9.08
C LEU A 102 9.43 -3.18 -8.56
N TYR A 103 8.60 -2.64 -9.46
CA TYR A 103 7.32 -2.02 -9.13
C TYR A 103 6.22 -3.04 -8.83
N LEU A 104 6.14 -4.12 -9.62
CA LEU A 104 5.03 -5.08 -9.59
C LEU A 104 5.33 -6.33 -8.75
N GLY A 105 6.61 -6.63 -8.54
CA GLY A 105 7.06 -7.79 -7.78
C GLY A 105 6.70 -7.68 -6.29
N PRO A 106 5.97 -8.65 -5.72
CA PRO A 106 5.57 -8.59 -4.31
C PRO A 106 6.79 -8.71 -3.37
N ASP A 107 7.83 -9.43 -3.76
CA ASP A 107 9.09 -9.56 -3.02
C ASP A 107 9.87 -8.24 -2.99
N THR A 108 9.94 -7.52 -4.12
CA THR A 108 10.68 -6.24 -4.23
C THR A 108 9.91 -5.02 -3.75
N HIS A 109 8.60 -5.17 -3.54
CA HIS A 109 7.68 -4.07 -3.20
C HIS A 109 6.94 -4.29 -1.87
N ALA A 110 7.38 -5.25 -1.05
CA ALA A 110 6.78 -5.52 0.27
C ALA A 110 7.12 -4.48 1.35
N GLU A 111 8.18 -3.67 1.17
CA GLU A 111 8.69 -2.77 2.21
C GLU A 111 7.67 -1.77 2.75
N PRO A 112 6.80 -1.12 1.95
CA PRO A 112 5.82 -0.18 2.51
C PRO A 112 4.87 -0.85 3.52
N ILE A 113 4.44 -2.09 3.23
CA ILE A 113 3.57 -2.87 4.12
C ILE A 113 4.35 -3.28 5.38
N LEU A 114 5.58 -3.78 5.21
CA LEU A 114 6.44 -4.19 6.33
C LEU A 114 6.81 -3.01 7.25
N ILE A 115 7.04 -1.83 6.68
CA ILE A 115 7.28 -0.59 7.41
C ILE A 115 6.01 -0.23 8.21
N GLY A 116 4.83 -0.31 7.60
CA GLY A 116 3.56 -0.15 8.32
C GLY A 116 3.44 -1.12 9.51
N CYS A 117 3.81 -2.39 9.32
CA CYS A 117 3.84 -3.39 10.39
C CYS A 117 4.84 -3.02 11.50
N LEU A 118 6.04 -2.57 11.15
CA LEU A 118 7.05 -2.12 12.10
C LEU A 118 6.52 -0.95 12.95
N PHE A 119 5.98 0.09 12.31
CA PHE A 119 5.40 1.23 13.03
C PHE A 119 4.21 0.82 13.90
N GLY A 120 3.36 -0.10 13.44
CA GLY A 120 2.26 -0.65 14.22
C GLY A 120 2.73 -1.40 15.46
N VAL A 121 3.75 -2.26 15.35
CA VAL A 121 4.34 -2.96 16.50
C VAL A 121 5.00 -1.98 17.46
N CYS A 122 5.77 -1.01 16.96
CA CYS A 122 6.40 0.02 17.80
C CYS A 122 5.35 0.86 18.55
N PHE A 123 4.22 1.18 17.90
CA PHE A 123 3.11 1.89 18.51
C PHE A 123 2.45 1.08 19.63
N VAL A 124 2.06 -0.17 19.37
CA VAL A 124 1.37 -1.02 20.35
C VAL A 124 2.28 -1.43 21.51
N SER A 125 3.56 -1.69 21.25
CA SER A 125 4.51 -2.12 22.28
C SER A 125 5.16 -0.97 23.05
N GLY A 126 4.87 0.29 22.70
CA GLY A 126 5.49 1.47 23.31
C GLY A 126 6.99 1.62 23.00
N GLN A 127 7.54 0.82 22.08
CA GLN A 127 8.95 0.81 21.72
C GLN A 127 9.27 1.85 20.64
N LEU A 128 8.96 3.12 20.94
CA LEU A 128 9.31 4.20 20.02
C LEU A 128 10.83 4.46 20.06
N PRO A 129 11.44 4.80 18.90
CA PRO A 129 12.82 5.25 18.86
C PRO A 129 13.08 6.41 19.83
N THR A 130 14.19 6.36 20.57
CA THR A 130 14.54 7.36 21.59
C THR A 130 14.67 8.77 21.04
N TRP A 131 15.09 8.92 19.78
CA TRP A 131 15.19 10.22 19.11
C TRP A 131 13.83 10.90 18.88
N LEU A 132 12.72 10.15 18.90
CA LEU A 132 11.35 10.68 18.86
C LEU A 132 10.81 11.02 20.26
N ALA A 133 11.48 10.60 21.33
CA ALA A 133 11.03 10.81 22.71
C ALA A 133 11.31 12.23 23.23
N ALA A 134 12.26 12.96 22.62
CA ALA A 134 12.58 14.32 23.04
C ALA A 134 11.41 15.31 22.81
N PRO A 135 11.22 16.32 23.68
CA PRO A 135 10.16 17.32 23.53
C PRO A 135 10.20 17.98 22.15
N GLY A 136 9.08 17.96 21.44
CA GLY A 136 8.94 18.53 20.09
C GLY A 136 9.71 17.82 18.97
N ALA A 137 10.53 16.80 19.26
CA ALA A 137 11.28 16.05 18.23
C ALA A 137 10.32 15.31 17.28
N ARG A 138 9.28 14.69 17.83
CA ARG A 138 8.22 14.03 17.04
C ARG A 138 7.52 14.98 16.09
N ARG A 139 7.12 16.17 16.56
CA ARG A 139 6.45 17.18 15.72
C ARG A 139 7.36 17.67 14.59
N ARG A 140 8.64 17.88 14.87
CA ARG A 140 9.65 18.23 13.85
C ARG A 140 9.85 17.11 12.84
N ALA A 141 10.03 15.88 13.32
CA ALA A 141 10.16 14.70 12.47
C ALA A 141 8.95 14.54 11.55
N ALA A 142 7.75 14.67 12.09
CA ALA A 142 6.51 14.62 11.33
C ALA A 142 6.43 15.72 10.27
N GLY A 143 6.81 16.96 10.59
CA GLY A 143 6.85 18.07 9.64
C GLY A 143 7.84 17.85 8.49
N VAL A 144 9.07 17.41 8.81
CA VAL A 144 10.09 17.08 7.81
C VAL A 144 9.65 15.90 6.94
N SER A 145 9.13 14.84 7.56
CA SER A 145 8.62 13.68 6.84
C SER A 145 7.42 14.02 5.96
N ALA A 146 6.48 14.86 6.43
CA ALA A 146 5.35 15.31 5.63
C ALA A 146 5.80 16.15 4.43
N ALA A 147 6.75 17.07 4.62
CA ALA A 147 7.32 17.85 3.52
C ALA A 147 8.05 16.95 2.50
N PHE A 148 8.79 15.94 2.97
CA PHE A 148 9.47 14.98 2.11
C PHE A 148 8.49 14.11 1.32
N VAL A 149 7.44 13.59 1.98
CA VAL A 149 6.37 12.81 1.33
C VAL A 149 5.65 13.65 0.29
N LEU A 150 5.28 14.89 0.63
CA LEU A 150 4.64 15.83 -0.29
C LEU A 150 5.53 16.16 -1.49
N CYS A 151 6.83 16.39 -1.26
CA CYS A 151 7.81 16.59 -2.33
C CYS A 151 7.83 15.38 -3.27
N GLY A 152 7.87 14.15 -2.74
CA GLY A 152 7.84 12.96 -3.58
C GLY A 152 6.54 12.80 -4.39
N ILE A 153 5.39 13.24 -3.86
CA ILE A 153 4.12 13.28 -4.61
C ILE A 153 4.21 14.29 -5.76
N LEU A 154 4.64 15.52 -5.49
CA LEU A 154 4.67 16.60 -6.47
C LEU A 154 5.69 16.37 -7.60
N PHE A 155 6.76 15.61 -7.32
CA PHE A 155 7.83 15.32 -8.29
C PHE A 155 7.84 13.85 -8.73
N PHE A 156 6.76 13.09 -8.48
CA PHE A 156 6.69 11.65 -8.74
C PHE A 156 7.14 11.30 -10.17
N ASP A 157 6.62 11.97 -11.19
CA ASP A 157 6.95 11.73 -12.60
C ASP A 157 8.45 11.83 -12.92
N ARG A 158 9.21 12.59 -12.12
CA ARG A 158 10.66 12.76 -12.30
C ARG A 158 11.46 11.76 -11.48
N ILE A 159 10.96 11.39 -10.30
CA ILE A 159 11.72 10.59 -9.33
C ILE A 159 11.36 9.12 -9.36
N TRP A 160 10.24 8.72 -9.96
CA TRP A 160 9.72 7.35 -9.81
C TRP A 160 10.72 6.26 -10.21
N PRO A 161 11.56 6.36 -11.28
CA PRO A 161 12.50 5.30 -11.59
C PRO A 161 13.58 5.18 -10.50
N PHE A 162 14.03 6.33 -10.01
CA PHE A 162 15.00 6.42 -8.92
C PHE A 162 14.40 5.96 -7.58
N LEU A 163 13.13 6.25 -7.34
CA LEU A 163 12.39 5.83 -6.15
C LEU A 163 12.43 4.30 -6.01
N PHE A 164 12.14 3.59 -7.09
CA PHE A 164 12.11 2.11 -7.09
C PHE A 164 13.49 1.46 -7.23
N ALA A 165 14.48 2.10 -7.86
CA ALA A 165 15.82 1.51 -7.98
C ALA A 165 16.73 1.70 -6.77
N THR A 166 16.38 2.58 -5.85
CA THR A 166 17.26 2.92 -4.73
C THR A 166 16.57 2.66 -3.40
N PRO A 167 17.30 2.73 -2.26
CA PRO A 167 16.69 2.73 -0.94
C PRO A 167 15.70 3.88 -0.69
N LEU A 168 15.49 4.78 -1.65
CA LEU A 168 14.58 5.90 -1.52
C LEU A 168 13.13 5.45 -1.29
N LEU A 169 12.66 4.35 -1.88
CA LEU A 169 11.32 3.81 -1.56
C LEU A 169 11.21 3.47 -0.07
N THR A 170 12.22 2.83 0.51
CA THR A 170 12.28 2.48 1.94
C THR A 170 12.23 3.73 2.80
N VAL A 171 13.00 4.77 2.44
CA VAL A 171 13.02 6.06 3.13
C VAL A 171 11.68 6.79 3.00
N TYR A 172 11.07 6.76 1.81
CA TYR A 172 9.77 7.38 1.54
C TYR A 172 8.66 6.71 2.35
N ALA A 173 8.61 5.38 2.36
CA ALA A 173 7.68 4.62 3.17
C ALA A 173 7.91 4.84 4.68
N ALA A 174 9.16 4.93 5.14
CA ALA A 174 9.47 5.25 6.53
C ALA A 174 9.02 6.67 6.92
N ALA A 175 9.19 7.65 6.03
CA ALA A 175 8.70 9.01 6.22
C ALA A 175 7.16 9.04 6.30
N ALA A 176 6.47 8.31 5.42
CA ALA A 176 5.01 8.15 5.51
C ALA A 176 4.59 7.50 6.84
N GLY A 177 5.33 6.46 7.29
CA GLY A 177 5.14 5.83 8.60
C GLY A 177 5.29 6.80 9.77
N ILE A 178 6.26 7.70 9.74
CA ILE A 178 6.45 8.76 10.76
C ILE A 178 5.25 9.72 10.78
N VAL A 179 4.75 10.13 9.61
CA VAL A 179 3.56 10.99 9.49
C VAL A 179 2.34 10.30 10.11
N ILE A 180 2.10 9.04 9.77
CA ILE A 180 0.98 8.24 10.30
C ILE A 180 1.11 8.03 11.81
N LEU A 181 2.30 7.63 12.29
CA LEU A 181 2.57 7.44 13.72
C LEU A 181 2.34 8.73 14.51
N SER A 182 2.75 9.86 13.96
CA SER A 182 2.57 11.17 14.59
C SER A 182 1.10 11.55 14.65
N ALA A 183 0.34 11.29 13.58
CA ALA A 183 -1.11 11.49 13.55
C ALA A 183 -1.88 10.56 14.50
N ALA A 184 -1.34 9.37 14.79
CA ALA A 184 -1.94 8.41 15.71
C ALA A 184 -1.62 8.69 17.20
N THR A 185 -0.56 9.46 17.49
CA THR A 185 -0.09 9.71 18.87
C THR A 185 -0.33 11.14 19.37
N ASP A 186 -0.65 12.08 18.49
CA ASP A 186 -0.90 13.49 18.81
C ASP A 186 -2.30 13.90 18.33
N THR A 187 -2.91 14.88 18.97
CA THR A 187 -4.22 15.45 18.59
C THR A 187 -4.09 16.73 17.77
N ASP A 188 -2.90 17.33 17.73
CA ASP A 188 -2.66 18.63 17.07
C ASP A 188 -1.80 18.54 15.81
N GLY A 189 -1.68 19.66 15.09
CA GLY A 189 -0.80 19.81 13.92
C GLY A 189 -1.20 18.92 12.75
N ILE A 190 -0.35 17.95 12.40
CA ILE A 190 -0.58 17.02 11.29
C ILE A 190 -1.82 16.15 11.53
N ALA A 191 -2.09 15.75 12.78
CA ALA A 191 -3.30 15.01 13.11
C ALA A 191 -4.56 15.81 12.75
N ARG A 192 -4.60 17.10 13.09
CA ARG A 192 -5.72 18.00 12.75
C ARG A 192 -5.86 18.22 11.25
N LEU A 193 -4.73 18.34 10.54
CA LEU A 193 -4.72 18.47 9.08
C LEU A 193 -5.27 17.20 8.41
N LEU A 194 -4.84 16.02 8.86
CA LEU A 194 -5.29 14.75 8.31
C LEU A 194 -6.74 14.41 8.70
N ALA A 195 -7.21 14.94 9.83
CA ALA A 195 -8.61 14.84 10.28
C ALA A 195 -9.56 15.79 9.52
N PHE A 196 -9.08 16.55 8.53
CA PHE A 196 -9.93 17.43 7.72
C PHE A 196 -11.01 16.63 6.99
N ARG A 197 -12.28 17.05 7.13
CA ARG A 197 -13.46 16.24 6.72
C ARG A 197 -13.41 15.79 5.26
N PRO A 198 -13.04 16.63 4.28
CA PRO A 198 -12.87 16.18 2.90
C PRO A 198 -11.78 15.11 2.73
N LEU A 199 -10.65 15.23 3.42
CA LEU A 199 -9.58 14.23 3.34
C LEU A 199 -10.01 12.90 3.94
N VAL A 200 -10.71 12.95 5.08
CA VAL A 200 -11.33 11.77 5.70
C VAL A 200 -12.37 11.16 4.76
N PHE A 201 -13.18 11.96 4.07
CA PHE A 201 -14.14 11.47 3.08
C PHE A 201 -13.46 10.74 1.93
N VAL A 202 -12.40 11.32 1.35
CA VAL A 202 -11.60 10.65 0.31
C VAL A 202 -11.01 9.34 0.84
N GLY A 203 -10.48 9.33 2.07
CA GLY A 203 -10.00 8.12 2.73
C GLY A 203 -11.08 7.04 2.89
N ARG A 204 -12.33 7.42 3.18
CA ARG A 204 -13.45 6.49 3.32
C ARG A 204 -13.87 5.84 2.01
N ILE A 205 -13.83 6.56 0.91
CA ILE A 205 -14.17 6.02 -0.41
C ILE A 205 -12.95 5.47 -1.16
N SER A 206 -11.78 5.44 -0.52
CA SER A 206 -10.49 5.18 -1.17
C SER A 206 -10.44 3.82 -1.88
N TYR A 207 -11.01 2.78 -1.27
CA TYR A 207 -11.09 1.45 -1.89
C TYR A 207 -11.96 1.47 -3.16
N SER A 208 -13.18 2.01 -3.09
CA SER A 208 -14.03 2.17 -4.27
C SER A 208 -13.36 3.07 -5.33
N LEU A 209 -12.70 4.14 -4.93
CA LEU A 209 -11.98 5.04 -5.84
C LEU A 209 -10.83 4.32 -6.54
N TYR A 210 -10.09 3.51 -5.80
CA TYR A 210 -9.03 2.65 -6.33
C TYR A 210 -9.54 1.71 -7.43
N LEU A 211 -10.69 1.08 -7.23
CA LEU A 211 -11.25 0.17 -8.23
C LEU A 211 -11.72 0.89 -9.51
N TRP A 212 -12.42 2.03 -9.36
CA TRP A 212 -13.13 2.65 -10.47
C TRP A 212 -12.29 3.65 -11.29
N HIS A 213 -11.27 4.29 -10.71
CA HIS A 213 -10.63 5.43 -11.37
C HIS A 213 -10.01 5.10 -12.75
N LEU A 214 -9.21 4.03 -12.88
CA LEU A 214 -8.61 3.69 -14.18
C LEU A 214 -9.68 3.26 -15.20
N PHE A 215 -10.71 2.53 -14.76
CA PHE A 215 -11.82 2.15 -15.63
C PHE A 215 -12.55 3.39 -16.18
N VAL A 216 -12.82 4.38 -15.34
CA VAL A 216 -13.53 5.61 -15.75
C VAL A 216 -12.64 6.47 -16.66
N LEU A 217 -11.37 6.64 -16.31
CA LEU A 217 -10.41 7.44 -17.11
C LEU A 217 -10.22 6.84 -18.50
N THR A 218 -10.07 5.52 -18.59
CA THR A 218 -9.95 4.80 -19.87
C THR A 218 -11.24 4.83 -20.67
N ALA A 219 -12.41 4.64 -20.04
CA ALA A 219 -13.71 4.71 -20.71
C ALA A 219 -14.01 6.09 -21.32
N ILE A 220 -13.55 7.17 -20.69
CA ILE A 220 -13.67 8.54 -21.19
C ILE A 220 -12.55 8.88 -22.21
N GLY A 221 -11.58 7.98 -22.38
CA GLY A 221 -10.47 8.14 -23.33
C GLY A 221 -9.43 9.15 -22.87
N VAL A 222 -9.26 9.36 -21.56
CA VAL A 222 -8.17 10.18 -21.01
C VAL A 222 -6.84 9.49 -21.30
N SER A 223 -5.96 10.20 -22.00
CA SER A 223 -4.59 9.78 -22.25
C SER A 223 -3.67 10.55 -21.31
N VAL A 224 -2.77 9.91 -20.56
CA VAL A 224 -1.83 10.62 -19.68
C VAL A 224 -0.46 10.72 -20.37
N PRO A 225 0.20 11.90 -20.43
CA PRO A 225 -0.22 13.19 -19.87
C PRO A 225 -1.18 13.96 -20.78
N GLU A 226 -2.29 14.42 -20.22
CA GLU A 226 -3.23 15.34 -20.88
C GLU A 226 -3.64 16.42 -19.88
N ILE A 227 -3.71 17.66 -20.37
CA ILE A 227 -4.16 18.81 -19.60
C ILE A 227 -5.40 19.36 -20.29
N GLY A 228 -6.50 19.51 -19.54
CA GLY A 228 -7.74 20.03 -20.08
C GLY A 228 -8.96 19.62 -19.27
N VAL A 229 -10.14 19.86 -19.84
CA VAL A 229 -11.42 19.56 -19.20
C VAL A 229 -11.63 18.06 -19.06
N ARG A 230 -11.16 17.25 -20.02
CA ARG A 230 -11.42 15.80 -20.04
C ARG A 230 -10.82 15.05 -18.84
N PRO A 231 -9.54 15.23 -18.46
CA PRO A 231 -9.00 14.67 -17.21
C PRO A 231 -9.76 15.13 -15.96
N VAL A 232 -10.15 16.42 -15.89
CA VAL A 232 -10.91 16.96 -14.76
C VAL A 232 -12.28 16.28 -14.64
N VAL A 233 -12.99 16.13 -15.76
CA VAL A 233 -14.26 15.41 -15.84
C VAL A 233 -14.05 13.93 -15.48
N GLY A 234 -12.96 13.30 -15.94
CA GLY A 234 -12.64 11.92 -15.62
C GLY A 234 -12.40 11.69 -14.13
N VAL A 235 -11.64 12.57 -13.47
CA VAL A 235 -11.41 12.52 -12.03
C VAL A 235 -12.71 12.76 -11.26
N ALA A 236 -13.50 13.78 -11.66
CA ALA A 236 -14.78 14.06 -11.02
C ALA A 236 -15.76 12.88 -11.16
N ALA A 237 -15.87 12.30 -12.35
CA ALA A 237 -16.68 11.11 -12.61
C ALA A 237 -16.20 9.91 -11.79
N SER A 238 -14.87 9.71 -11.66
CA SER A 238 -14.29 8.65 -10.83
C SER A 238 -14.71 8.81 -9.37
N VAL A 239 -14.63 10.03 -8.82
CA VAL A 239 -15.06 10.31 -7.44
C VAL A 239 -16.55 10.08 -7.24
N VAL A 240 -17.39 10.51 -8.19
CA VAL A 240 -18.85 10.33 -8.12
C VAL A 240 -19.22 8.85 -8.17
N ILE A 241 -18.66 8.09 -9.12
CA ILE A 241 -18.92 6.66 -9.28
C ILE A 241 -18.38 5.89 -8.06
N ALA A 242 -17.18 6.24 -7.57
CA ALA A 242 -16.61 5.65 -6.37
C ALA A 242 -17.47 5.90 -5.14
N ALA A 243 -17.96 7.13 -4.95
CA ALA A 243 -18.86 7.46 -3.85
C ALA A 243 -20.18 6.67 -3.96
N ALA A 244 -20.78 6.60 -5.15
CA ALA A 244 -21.98 5.81 -5.39
C ALA A 244 -21.75 4.32 -5.07
N SER A 245 -20.66 3.73 -5.57
CA SER A 245 -20.24 2.36 -5.26
C SER A 245 -20.08 2.14 -3.75
N PHE A 246 -19.40 3.07 -3.07
CA PHE A 246 -19.19 3.00 -1.63
C PHE A 246 -20.51 2.98 -0.86
N PHE A 247 -21.41 3.93 -1.11
CA PHE A 247 -22.67 4.03 -0.37
C PHE A 247 -23.69 2.95 -0.73
N LEU A 248 -23.73 2.51 -1.99
CA LEU A 248 -24.72 1.56 -2.49
C LEU A 248 -24.31 0.10 -2.31
N VAL A 249 -23.01 -0.20 -2.37
CA VAL A 249 -22.49 -1.58 -2.35
C VAL A 249 -21.65 -1.78 -1.10
N GLU A 250 -20.51 -1.10 -1.01
CA GLU A 250 -19.48 -1.37 0.00
C GLU A 250 -20.03 -1.23 1.43
N GLN A 251 -20.72 -0.12 1.72
CA GLN A 251 -21.27 0.15 3.04
C GLN A 251 -22.35 -0.87 3.43
N ARG A 252 -23.09 -1.44 2.47
CA ARG A 252 -24.09 -2.47 2.75
C ARG A 252 -23.42 -3.76 3.21
N PHE A 253 -22.35 -4.20 2.53
CA PHE A 253 -21.60 -5.39 2.92
C PHE A 253 -20.82 -5.20 4.22
N LEU A 254 -20.24 -4.02 4.45
CA LEU A 254 -19.55 -3.72 5.71
C LEU A 254 -20.50 -3.79 6.93
N ARG A 255 -21.79 -3.48 6.76
CA ARG A 255 -22.81 -3.62 7.82
C ARG A 255 -23.18 -5.07 8.12
N LEU A 256 -22.93 -6.01 7.19
CA LEU A 256 -23.20 -7.44 7.37
C LEU A 256 -22.11 -8.14 8.18
N LYS A 257 -20.93 -7.51 8.36
CA LYS A 257 -19.85 -8.07 9.16
C LYS A 257 -20.36 -8.29 10.59
N PRO A 258 -20.38 -9.53 11.10
CA PRO A 258 -20.75 -9.78 12.49
C PRO A 258 -19.88 -8.92 13.39
N ARG A 259 -20.48 -8.20 14.34
CA ARG A 259 -19.76 -7.53 15.44
C ARG A 259 -19.20 -8.60 16.40
N ALA A 260 -18.39 -9.53 15.89
CA ALA A 260 -17.68 -10.48 16.70
C ALA A 260 -16.44 -9.77 17.26
N ALA A 261 -16.32 -9.78 18.59
CA ALA A 261 -15.26 -9.21 19.43
C ALA A 261 -15.38 -7.73 19.83
N SER A 262 -16.45 -7.40 20.57
CA SER A 262 -16.35 -6.49 21.72
C SER A 262 -15.77 -7.22 22.95
N THR A 263 -14.72 -8.01 22.77
CA THR A 263 -14.02 -8.69 23.88
C THR A 263 -12.90 -7.78 24.39
N SER A 264 -13.12 -7.29 25.61
CA SER A 264 -12.18 -6.64 26.53
C SER A 264 -11.53 -5.33 26.08
N SER A 265 -12.30 -4.25 26.13
CA SER A 265 -11.81 -2.88 26.33
C SER A 265 -11.28 -2.67 27.78
N GLY A 266 -10.50 -3.61 28.31
CA GLY A 266 -10.14 -3.69 29.73
C GLY A 266 -8.63 -3.70 30.06
N ALA A 267 -7.72 -3.60 29.09
CA ALA A 267 -6.27 -3.74 29.34
C ALA A 267 -5.39 -2.61 28.77
N VAL A 268 -5.97 -1.45 28.41
CA VAL A 268 -5.19 -0.27 27.95
C VAL A 268 -5.27 0.90 28.97
N GLY A 269 -5.95 0.70 30.09
CA GLY A 269 -6.02 1.67 31.19
C GLY A 269 -4.91 1.51 32.22
N ALA A 270 -3.66 1.78 31.85
CA ALA A 270 -2.58 2.02 32.82
C ALA A 270 -1.49 2.93 32.23
N TYR A 271 -1.89 4.10 31.74
CA TYR A 271 -0.98 5.24 31.72
C TYR A 271 -0.77 5.65 33.19
N VAL A 272 0.33 5.20 33.79
CA VAL A 272 0.83 5.76 35.04
C VAL A 272 1.26 7.20 34.74
N PRO A 273 0.64 8.24 35.32
CA PRO A 273 1.18 9.58 35.22
C PRO A 273 2.39 9.66 36.14
N LEU A 274 3.59 9.72 35.54
CA LEU A 274 4.75 10.27 36.23
C LEU A 274 4.55 11.79 36.32
N THR A 275 4.15 12.25 37.49
CA THR A 275 4.33 13.63 37.94
C THR A 275 5.46 13.68 38.98
N PRO A 276 6.14 14.82 39.09
CA PRO A 276 7.60 14.94 39.14
C PRO A 276 8.27 14.53 40.45
#